data_AF-S8DUL8-F1
#
_entry.id   AF-S8DUL8-F1
#
_cell.length_a   1.000
_cell.length_b   1.000
_cell.length_c   1.000
_cell.angle_alpha   90.00
_cell.angle_beta   90.00
_cell.angle_gamma   90.00
#
_symmetry.space_group_name_H-M   'P 1'
#
loop_
_entity.id
_entity.type
_entity.pdbx_description
1 polymer ?
#
loop_
_entity_poly.entity_id
_entity_poly.type
_entity_poly.pdbx_seq_one_letter_code
_entity_poly.pdbx_strand_id
1 'polypeptide(L)'
;MKRDWTEESIREWIERRDAYRERWGVPPLAALRDSDDPQDRADYKTALALERATLLERLHKYYTLTLAWPIEKHPVDPYPAPFAGTLYLPLNYRQAGGVKKVKVNKGDDLNLIVFGFYEEKVPGTYPGQNFVSADGLIRRRSEYLGPSPHVAEYRFHEDRQEIFVEWWDAYLKVKWINDATWRIDVYFEERVQGWVSELRGDYARNLDLFDYAGTESGK
;
A
#
# COMPACT_ATOMS: atom_id res chain seq x y z
N MET A 1 7.55 7.84 8.38
CA MET A 1 7.44 7.67 9.84
C MET A 1 7.97 6.29 10.20
N LYS A 2 8.81 6.15 11.23
CA LYS A 2 9.33 4.83 11.63
C LYS A 2 8.41 4.21 12.68
N ARG A 3 8.32 2.88 12.68
CA ARG A 3 7.55 2.13 13.67
C ARG A 3 8.17 2.32 15.06
N ASP A 4 7.32 2.52 16.05
CA ASP A 4 7.73 2.45 17.45
C ASP A 4 7.74 0.98 17.88
N TRP A 5 8.92 0.50 18.26
CA TRP A 5 9.11 -0.88 18.70
C TRP A 5 9.27 -0.93 20.21
N THR A 6 8.32 -1.58 20.86
CA THR A 6 8.42 -2.01 22.25
C THR A 6 9.17 -3.34 22.34
N GLU A 7 9.72 -3.67 23.51
CA GLU A 7 10.35 -4.98 23.75
C GLU A 7 9.39 -6.15 23.45
N GLU A 8 8.12 -5.99 23.81
CA GLU A 8 7.07 -6.97 23.51
C GLU A 8 6.87 -7.17 22.01
N SER A 9 6.68 -6.09 21.24
CA SER A 9 6.49 -6.20 19.78
C SER A 9 7.71 -6.72 19.04
N ILE A 10 8.93 -6.46 19.55
CA ILE A 10 10.18 -7.05 19.05
C ILE A 10 10.15 -8.56 19.25
N ARG A 11 9.86 -9.00 20.48
CA ARG A 11 9.80 -10.42 20.83
C ARG A 11 8.76 -11.16 19.99
N GLU A 12 7.53 -10.65 19.92
CA GLU A 12 6.45 -11.25 19.12
C GLU A 12 6.79 -11.35 17.62
N TRP A 13 7.48 -10.35 17.09
CA TRP A 13 7.93 -10.38 15.70
C TRP A 13 8.98 -11.47 15.47
N ILE A 14 9.98 -11.56 16.36
CA ILE A 14 11.03 -12.59 16.32
C ILE A 14 10.41 -13.99 16.46
N GLU A 15 9.50 -14.19 17.41
CA GLU A 15 8.81 -15.46 17.63
C GLU A 15 8.02 -15.92 16.39
N ARG A 16 7.28 -15.01 15.74
CA ARG A 16 6.56 -15.34 14.49
C ARG A 16 7.51 -15.71 13.35
N ARG A 17 8.64 -15.01 13.23
CA ARG A 17 9.68 -15.35 12.24
C ARG A 17 10.25 -16.73 12.51
N ASP A 18 10.66 -17.01 13.73
CA ASP A 18 11.33 -18.26 14.06
C ASP A 18 10.36 -19.44 13.96
N ALA A 19 9.09 -19.25 14.34
CA ALA A 19 8.04 -20.24 14.12
C ALA A 19 7.78 -20.51 12.62
N TYR A 20 7.83 -19.48 11.76
CA TYR A 20 7.77 -19.70 10.31
C TYR A 20 8.95 -20.55 9.85
N ARG A 21 10.17 -20.22 10.27
CA ARG A 21 11.41 -20.93 9.89
C ARG A 21 11.42 -22.38 10.35
N GLU A 22 10.97 -22.63 11.59
CA GLU A 22 10.83 -23.97 12.15
C GLU A 22 9.90 -24.85 11.30
N ARG A 23 8.77 -24.32 10.82
CA ARG A 23 7.84 -25.07 9.93
C ARG A 23 8.50 -25.52 8.63
N TRP A 24 9.49 -24.79 8.13
CA TRP A 24 10.25 -25.13 6.94
C TRP A 24 11.52 -25.94 7.23
N GLY A 25 11.74 -26.34 8.49
CA GLY A 25 12.89 -27.14 8.91
C GLY A 25 14.22 -26.40 8.79
N VAL A 26 14.22 -25.07 8.81
CA VAL A 26 15.43 -24.24 8.74
C VAL A 26 15.76 -23.59 10.09
N PRO A 27 17.04 -23.42 10.44
CA PRO A 27 17.43 -22.84 11.74
C PRO A 27 16.90 -21.42 11.93
N PRO A 28 16.66 -20.96 13.18
CA PRO A 28 16.35 -19.56 13.48
C PRO A 28 17.40 -18.60 12.91
N LEU A 29 17.01 -17.37 12.53
CA LEU A 29 17.98 -16.42 11.96
C LEU A 29 19.08 -16.04 12.94
N ALA A 30 18.79 -16.00 14.24
CA ALA A 30 19.79 -15.74 15.27
C ALA A 30 20.90 -16.81 15.27
N ALA A 31 20.54 -18.09 15.11
CA ALA A 31 21.51 -19.18 15.05
C ALA A 31 22.45 -19.04 13.84
N LEU A 32 21.92 -18.68 12.67
CA LEU A 32 22.74 -18.45 11.47
C LEU A 32 23.63 -17.21 11.60
N ARG A 33 23.11 -16.14 12.22
CA ARG A 33 23.84 -14.88 12.44
C ARG A 33 25.01 -15.06 13.41
N ASP A 34 24.77 -15.78 14.49
CA ASP A 34 25.72 -15.94 15.60
C ASP A 34 26.71 -17.08 15.35
N SER A 35 26.58 -17.81 14.22
CA SER A 35 27.49 -18.87 13.81
C SER A 35 28.82 -18.33 13.26
N ASP A 36 29.90 -19.05 13.57
CA ASP A 36 31.23 -18.82 13.01
C ASP A 36 31.45 -19.54 11.66
N ASP A 37 30.54 -20.44 11.27
CA ASP A 37 30.61 -21.13 9.97
C ASP A 37 30.38 -20.12 8.82
N PRO A 38 31.33 -19.99 7.86
CA PRO A 38 31.13 -19.17 6.68
C PRO A 38 29.87 -19.52 5.87
N GLN A 39 29.46 -20.80 5.87
CA GLN A 39 28.24 -21.24 5.19
C GLN A 39 27.00 -20.70 5.88
N ASP A 40 26.90 -20.79 7.21
CA ASP A 40 25.77 -20.24 7.97
C ASP A 40 25.63 -18.73 7.76
N ARG A 41 26.76 -18.01 7.67
CA ARG A 41 26.74 -16.56 7.37
C ARG A 41 26.28 -16.26 5.94
N ALA A 42 26.58 -17.13 4.98
CA ALA A 42 26.06 -17.03 3.61
C ALA A 42 24.55 -17.34 3.57
N ASP A 43 24.12 -18.36 4.32
CA ASP A 43 22.72 -18.76 4.45
C ASP A 43 21.90 -17.68 5.15
N TYR A 44 22.45 -16.99 6.15
CA TYR A 44 21.83 -15.82 6.79
C TYR A 44 21.52 -14.71 5.77
N LYS A 45 22.50 -14.34 4.93
CA LYS A 45 22.29 -13.31 3.88
C LYS A 45 21.24 -13.74 2.87
N THR A 46 21.28 -15.01 2.46
CA THR A 46 20.31 -15.59 1.53
C THR A 46 18.91 -15.58 2.12
N ALA A 47 18.78 -15.96 3.40
CA ALA A 47 17.51 -15.95 4.11
C ALA A 47 16.94 -14.54 4.25
N LEU A 48 17.75 -13.52 4.52
CA LEU A 48 17.30 -12.12 4.55
C LEU A 48 16.87 -11.61 3.17
N ALA A 49 17.58 -11.99 2.11
CA ALA A 49 17.19 -11.62 0.75
C ALA A 49 15.85 -12.25 0.35
N LEU A 50 15.63 -13.51 0.73
CA LEU A 50 14.37 -14.21 0.52
C LEU A 50 13.24 -13.57 1.35
N GLU A 51 13.47 -13.32 2.64
CA GLU A 51 12.51 -12.65 3.54
C GLU A 51 12.04 -11.32 2.92
N ARG A 52 12.97 -10.49 2.44
CA ARG A 52 12.67 -9.22 1.77
C ARG A 52 11.80 -9.42 0.52
N ALA A 53 12.15 -10.37 -0.34
CA ALA A 53 11.43 -10.63 -1.58
C ALA A 53 10.00 -11.13 -1.29
N THR A 54 9.85 -12.08 -0.36
CA THR A 54 8.56 -12.61 0.07
C THR A 54 7.69 -11.52 0.68
N LEU A 55 8.25 -10.66 1.54
CA LEU A 55 7.53 -9.54 2.13
C LEU A 55 7.02 -8.57 1.05
N LEU A 56 7.88 -8.18 0.10
CA LEU A 56 7.50 -7.27 -1.00
C LEU A 56 6.39 -7.85 -1.88
N GLU A 57 6.49 -9.13 -2.27
CA GLU A 57 5.46 -9.79 -3.07
C GLU A 57 4.13 -9.84 -2.33
N ARG A 58 4.16 -10.19 -1.03
CA ARG A 58 2.97 -10.26 -0.20
C ARG A 58 2.29 -8.91 -0.05
N LEU A 59 3.05 -7.87 0.29
CA LEU A 59 2.51 -6.51 0.40
C LEU A 59 1.94 -6.06 -0.94
N HIS A 60 2.60 -6.38 -2.06
CA HIS A 60 2.07 -6.06 -3.37
C HIS A 60 0.70 -6.70 -3.62
N LYS A 61 0.56 -8.01 -3.36
CA LYS A 61 -0.72 -8.72 -3.46
C LYS A 61 -1.77 -8.10 -2.54
N TYR A 62 -1.42 -7.82 -1.29
CA TYR A 62 -2.36 -7.21 -0.34
C TYR A 62 -2.88 -5.85 -0.81
N TYR A 63 -2.01 -4.92 -1.16
CA TYR A 63 -2.43 -3.57 -1.59
C TYR A 63 -3.19 -3.59 -2.91
N THR A 64 -2.91 -4.53 -3.82
CA THR A 64 -3.51 -4.52 -5.17
C THR A 64 -4.69 -5.49 -5.36
N LEU A 65 -4.80 -6.51 -4.52
CA LEU A 65 -5.83 -7.56 -4.64
C LEU A 65 -6.76 -7.62 -3.43
N THR A 66 -6.33 -7.14 -2.25
CA THR A 66 -7.13 -7.21 -1.01
C THR A 66 -7.66 -5.85 -0.61
N LEU A 67 -6.80 -4.83 -0.49
CA LEU A 67 -7.20 -3.48 -0.07
C LEU A 67 -7.76 -2.64 -1.20
N ALA A 68 -7.19 -2.77 -2.40
CA ALA A 68 -7.59 -1.95 -3.53
C ALA A 68 -9.09 -2.15 -3.85
N TRP A 69 -9.84 -1.07 -3.84
CA TRP A 69 -11.27 -1.07 -4.15
C TRP A 69 -11.55 -0.30 -5.44
N PRO A 70 -12.48 -0.79 -6.30
CA PRO A 70 -12.78 -0.16 -7.58
C PRO A 70 -13.51 1.16 -7.37
N ILE A 71 -13.01 2.26 -7.95
CA ILE A 71 -13.55 3.61 -7.73
C ILE A 71 -15.00 3.78 -8.20
N GLU A 72 -15.47 2.91 -9.08
CA GLU A 72 -16.84 2.90 -9.61
C GLU A 72 -17.86 2.34 -8.60
N LYS A 73 -17.40 1.73 -7.51
CA LYS A 73 -18.27 1.19 -6.45
C LYS A 73 -18.15 2.05 -5.21
N HIS A 74 -19.28 2.22 -4.53
CA HIS A 74 -19.28 2.90 -3.23
C HIS A 74 -18.34 2.16 -2.26
N PRO A 75 -17.44 2.87 -1.57
CA PRO A 75 -16.52 2.24 -0.63
C PRO A 75 -17.29 1.64 0.55
N VAL A 76 -16.82 0.51 1.05
CA VAL A 76 -17.41 -0.18 2.22
C VAL A 76 -16.73 0.26 3.51
N ASP A 77 -15.40 0.32 3.49
CA ASP A 77 -14.61 0.64 4.66
C ASP A 77 -14.27 2.13 4.71
N PRO A 78 -14.48 2.81 5.86
CA PRO A 78 -14.07 4.19 6.01
C PRO A 78 -12.55 4.30 6.09
N TYR A 79 -12.04 5.41 5.58
CA TYR A 79 -10.65 5.81 5.75
C TYR A 79 -10.57 7.21 6.38
N PRO A 80 -10.59 7.33 7.71
CA PRO A 80 -10.54 8.62 8.37
C PRO A 80 -9.18 9.30 8.15
N ALA A 81 -9.19 10.56 7.71
CA ALA A 81 -7.99 11.35 7.52
C ALA A 81 -7.23 11.52 8.86
N PRO A 82 -5.92 11.19 8.94
CA PRO A 82 -5.17 11.25 10.20
C PRO A 82 -4.90 12.70 10.68
N PHE A 83 -4.91 13.67 9.75
CA PHE A 83 -4.70 15.09 10.00
C PHE A 83 -5.51 15.95 9.03
N ALA A 84 -5.68 17.23 9.36
CA ALA A 84 -6.26 18.22 8.46
C ALA A 84 -5.23 18.66 7.40
N GLY A 85 -5.64 18.71 6.14
CA GLY A 85 -4.71 18.97 5.04
C GLY A 85 -5.38 19.16 3.68
N THR A 86 -4.63 18.85 2.63
CA THR A 86 -5.07 18.97 1.24
C THR A 86 -4.98 17.62 0.54
N LEU A 87 -6.14 17.10 0.13
CA LEU A 87 -6.26 15.93 -0.72
C LEU A 87 -6.14 16.32 -2.19
N TYR A 88 -5.23 15.67 -2.90
CA TYR A 88 -4.93 15.87 -4.31
C TYR A 88 -5.62 14.78 -5.14
N LEU A 89 -6.56 15.20 -6.00
CA LEU A 89 -7.39 14.34 -6.83
C LEU A 89 -7.07 14.58 -8.32
N PRO A 90 -6.31 13.68 -8.98
CA PRO A 90 -5.98 13.80 -10.40
C PRO A 90 -7.23 13.91 -11.27
N LEU A 91 -7.23 14.81 -12.25
CA LEU A 91 -8.39 14.96 -13.15
C LEU A 91 -8.49 13.83 -14.17
N ASN A 92 -7.38 13.17 -14.49
CA ASN A 92 -7.30 12.02 -15.39
C ASN A 92 -6.05 11.17 -15.08
N TYR A 93 -5.89 10.08 -15.84
CA TYR A 93 -4.80 9.13 -15.71
C TYR A 93 -3.44 9.82 -15.71
N ARG A 94 -2.64 9.51 -14.67
CA ARG A 94 -1.31 10.09 -14.45
C ARG A 94 -1.26 11.63 -14.40
N GLN A 95 -2.37 12.26 -14.00
CA GLN A 95 -2.46 13.71 -13.79
C GLN A 95 -2.15 14.56 -15.04
N ALA A 96 -2.28 14.02 -16.25
CA ALA A 96 -2.01 14.75 -17.50
C ALA A 96 -2.88 16.01 -17.67
N GLY A 97 -4.08 16.03 -17.09
CA GLY A 97 -5.03 17.14 -17.09
C GLY A 97 -4.96 18.02 -15.83
N GLY A 98 -3.99 17.79 -14.94
CA GLY A 98 -3.88 18.50 -13.68
C GLY A 98 -4.60 17.81 -12.51
N VAL A 99 -4.76 18.56 -11.42
CA VAL A 99 -5.20 18.04 -10.13
C VAL A 99 -6.21 18.98 -9.47
N LYS A 100 -7.29 18.42 -8.92
CA LYS A 100 -8.19 19.15 -8.01
C LYS A 100 -7.63 19.03 -6.60
N LYS A 101 -7.57 20.16 -5.89
CA LYS A 101 -7.21 20.22 -4.47
C LYS A 101 -8.48 20.33 -3.64
N VAL A 102 -8.66 19.43 -2.68
CA VAL A 102 -9.78 19.41 -1.73
C VAL A 102 -9.23 19.57 -0.32
N LYS A 103 -9.79 20.49 0.46
CA LYS A 103 -9.44 20.62 1.88
C LYS A 103 -10.17 19.54 2.66
N VAL A 104 -9.45 18.87 3.55
CA VAL A 104 -9.99 17.83 4.43
C VAL A 104 -9.60 18.15 5.87
N ASN A 105 -10.48 17.80 6.80
CA ASN A 105 -10.23 17.86 8.23
C ASN A 105 -9.78 16.48 8.73
N LYS A 106 -9.15 16.48 9.91
CA LYS A 106 -8.88 15.22 10.61
C LYS A 106 -10.19 14.49 10.89
N GLY A 107 -10.24 13.20 10.57
CA GLY A 107 -11.39 12.32 10.75
C GLY A 107 -12.36 12.28 9.56
N ASP A 108 -12.21 13.17 8.57
CA ASP A 108 -13.02 13.10 7.35
C ASP A 108 -12.75 11.77 6.62
N ASP A 109 -13.79 11.13 6.09
CA ASP A 109 -13.64 9.87 5.35
C ASP A 109 -13.10 10.13 3.94
N LEU A 110 -11.82 9.85 3.74
CA LEU A 110 -11.13 10.02 2.48
C LEU A 110 -11.75 9.16 1.38
N ASN A 111 -12.18 7.93 1.68
CA ASN A 111 -12.77 7.05 0.69
C ASN A 111 -14.07 7.63 0.13
N LEU A 112 -14.94 8.17 1.00
CA LEU A 112 -16.19 8.82 0.57
C LEU A 112 -15.93 10.11 -0.21
N ILE A 113 -14.94 10.92 0.18
CA ILE A 113 -14.57 12.15 -0.54
C ILE A 113 -14.05 11.82 -1.94
N VAL A 114 -13.15 10.83 -2.05
CA VAL A 114 -12.60 10.36 -3.33
C VAL A 114 -13.71 9.80 -4.21
N PHE A 115 -14.55 8.91 -3.67
CA PHE A 115 -15.67 8.33 -4.40
C PHE A 115 -16.62 9.42 -4.92
N GLY A 116 -17.07 10.32 -4.04
CA GLY A 116 -17.98 11.40 -4.40
C GLY A 116 -17.44 12.29 -5.52
N PHE A 117 -16.14 12.62 -5.47
CA PHE A 117 -15.49 13.39 -6.53
C PHE A 117 -15.47 12.66 -7.87
N TYR A 118 -15.18 11.36 -7.89
CA TYR A 118 -15.02 10.61 -9.14
C TYR A 118 -16.34 10.08 -9.74
N GLU A 119 -17.38 9.98 -8.93
CA GLU A 119 -18.74 9.63 -9.36
C GLU A 119 -19.46 10.80 -10.07
N GLU A 120 -18.95 12.02 -9.94
CA GLU A 120 -19.51 13.19 -10.59
C GLU A 120 -19.54 13.06 -12.13
N LYS A 121 -20.69 13.43 -12.71
CA LYS A 121 -20.90 13.49 -14.15
C LYS A 121 -20.08 14.61 -14.77
N VAL A 122 -19.56 14.37 -15.97
CA VAL A 122 -18.74 15.35 -16.70
C VAL A 122 -19.24 15.59 -18.12
N PRO A 123 -19.02 16.79 -18.68
CA PRO A 123 -19.37 17.08 -20.06
C PRO A 123 -18.49 16.27 -21.02
N GLY A 124 -18.93 16.17 -22.29
CA GLY A 124 -18.16 15.49 -23.31
C GLY A 124 -16.81 16.15 -23.65
N THR A 125 -16.60 17.38 -23.19
CA THR A 125 -15.37 18.18 -23.34
C THR A 125 -14.39 17.99 -22.18
N TYR A 126 -14.66 17.05 -21.25
CA TYR A 126 -13.76 16.79 -20.12
C TYR A 126 -12.38 16.31 -20.61
N PRO A 127 -11.28 16.84 -20.04
CA PRO A 127 -9.94 16.61 -20.60
C PRO A 127 -9.42 15.20 -20.32
N GLY A 128 -8.79 14.61 -21.35
CA GLY A 128 -8.13 13.31 -21.27
C GLY A 128 -8.87 12.23 -22.06
N GLN A 129 -8.29 11.03 -22.06
CA GLN A 129 -8.88 9.86 -22.68
C GLN A 129 -9.95 9.28 -21.76
N ASN A 130 -11.16 9.06 -22.30
CA ASN A 130 -12.16 8.22 -21.66
C ASN A 130 -11.82 6.76 -21.98
N PHE A 131 -11.70 5.93 -20.94
CA PHE A 131 -11.33 4.51 -21.05
C PHE A 131 -12.54 3.57 -21.09
N VAL A 132 -13.76 4.11 -21.01
CA VAL A 132 -15.03 3.38 -21.14
C VAL A 132 -15.63 3.67 -22.53
N SER A 133 -16.55 2.82 -22.99
CA SER A 133 -17.15 2.94 -24.32
C SER A 133 -17.85 4.29 -24.51
N ALA A 134 -17.69 4.88 -25.70
CA ALA A 134 -18.29 6.16 -26.06
C ALA A 134 -19.83 6.14 -26.07
N ASP A 135 -20.42 4.94 -26.10
CA ASP A 135 -21.87 4.70 -26.05
C ASP A 135 -22.48 4.99 -24.68
N GLY A 136 -21.66 5.22 -23.65
CA GLY A 136 -22.10 5.62 -22.33
C GLY A 136 -22.91 6.92 -22.38
N LEU A 137 -24.20 6.85 -22.04
CA LEU A 137 -25.11 8.00 -21.98
C LEU A 137 -24.68 9.06 -20.97
N ILE A 138 -23.91 8.68 -19.95
CA ILE A 138 -23.46 9.55 -18.86
C ILE A 138 -21.99 9.25 -18.59
N ARG A 139 -21.13 10.24 -18.83
CA ARG A 139 -19.69 10.15 -18.55
C ARG A 139 -19.41 10.58 -17.12
N ARG A 140 -18.55 9.84 -16.41
CA ARG A 140 -18.08 10.15 -15.05
C ARG A 140 -16.59 10.45 -15.02
N ARG A 141 -16.11 11.14 -13.99
CA ARG A 141 -14.67 11.44 -13.84
C ARG A 141 -13.83 10.17 -13.70
N SER A 142 -14.35 9.13 -13.03
CA SER A 142 -13.66 7.84 -12.85
C SER A 142 -13.22 7.21 -14.18
N GLU A 143 -14.01 7.38 -15.24
CA GLU A 143 -13.75 6.81 -16.58
C GLU A 143 -12.48 7.38 -17.24
N TYR A 144 -11.92 8.46 -16.72
CA TYR A 144 -10.71 9.11 -17.24
C TYR A 144 -9.44 8.74 -16.45
N LEU A 145 -9.56 7.91 -15.42
CA LEU A 145 -8.44 7.48 -14.57
C LEU A 145 -7.75 6.20 -15.05
N GLY A 146 -8.34 5.50 -16.01
CA GLY A 146 -7.86 4.22 -16.51
C GLY A 146 -9.04 3.27 -16.80
N PRO A 147 -8.79 2.14 -17.47
CA PRO A 147 -9.83 1.15 -17.77
C PRO A 147 -10.32 0.36 -16.56
N SER A 148 -9.56 0.27 -15.46
CA SER A 148 -10.04 -0.36 -14.22
C SER A 148 -9.40 0.26 -12.98
N PRO A 149 -9.72 1.53 -12.68
CA PRO A 149 -9.06 2.28 -11.62
C PRO A 149 -9.54 1.83 -10.23
N HIS A 150 -8.58 1.51 -9.36
CA HIS A 150 -8.80 1.18 -7.97
C HIS A 150 -8.02 2.14 -7.08
N VAL A 151 -8.63 2.51 -5.96
CA VAL A 151 -7.94 3.21 -4.87
C VAL A 151 -7.23 2.14 -4.05
N ALA A 152 -5.89 2.12 -4.10
CA ALA A 152 -5.09 1.14 -3.37
C ALA A 152 -4.82 1.59 -1.94
N GLU A 153 -4.43 2.86 -1.77
CA GLU A 153 -4.13 3.47 -0.46
C GLU A 153 -3.99 5.00 -0.57
N TYR A 154 -3.60 5.65 0.51
CA TYR A 154 -3.25 7.08 0.54
C TYR A 154 -1.79 7.28 0.95
N ARG A 155 -1.13 8.24 0.30
CA ARG A 155 0.20 8.72 0.69
C ARG A 155 0.08 10.04 1.41
N PHE A 156 0.68 10.09 2.60
CA PHE A 156 0.63 11.26 3.47
C PHE A 156 1.99 11.92 3.60
N HIS A 157 2.00 13.24 3.44
CA HIS A 157 3.12 14.11 3.76
C HIS A 157 2.66 15.07 4.85
N GLU A 158 2.80 14.64 6.10
CA GLU A 158 2.34 15.37 7.29
C GLU A 158 2.99 16.74 7.44
N ASP A 159 4.29 16.82 7.15
CA ASP A 159 5.08 18.05 7.16
C ASP A 159 4.51 19.14 6.24
N ARG A 160 3.96 18.72 5.10
CA ARG A 160 3.35 19.61 4.10
C ARG A 160 1.82 19.63 4.15
N GLN A 161 1.23 18.81 5.03
CA GLN A 161 -0.22 18.55 5.10
C GLN A 161 -0.82 18.16 3.74
N GLU A 162 -0.12 17.31 2.98
CA GLU A 162 -0.56 16.84 1.66
C GLU A 162 -0.94 15.37 1.70
N ILE A 163 -2.03 15.02 1.01
CA ILE A 163 -2.56 13.67 0.89
C ILE A 163 -2.76 13.37 -0.59
N PHE A 164 -2.24 12.24 -1.03
CA PHE A 164 -2.32 11.80 -2.42
C PHE A 164 -2.94 10.41 -2.50
N VAL A 165 -3.78 10.18 -3.50
CA VAL A 165 -4.35 8.86 -3.76
C VAL A 165 -3.32 7.99 -4.48
N GLU A 166 -3.09 6.79 -3.96
CA GLU A 166 -2.33 5.76 -4.65
C GLU A 166 -3.26 4.87 -5.45
N TRP A 167 -3.10 4.89 -6.77
CA TRP A 167 -3.96 4.19 -7.70
C TRP A 167 -3.37 2.87 -8.15
N TRP A 168 -4.24 1.88 -8.31
CA TRP A 168 -3.96 0.62 -8.98
C TRP A 168 -4.92 0.47 -10.15
N ASP A 169 -4.40 0.36 -11.38
CA ASP A 169 -5.23 -0.04 -12.51
C ASP A 169 -5.16 -1.55 -12.68
N ALA A 170 -6.28 -2.23 -12.39
CA ALA A 170 -6.35 -3.68 -12.38
C ALA A 170 -6.29 -4.31 -13.78
N TYR A 171 -6.60 -3.54 -14.84
CA TYR A 171 -6.55 -4.00 -16.22
C TYR A 171 -5.15 -3.81 -16.81
N LEU A 172 -4.58 -2.60 -16.67
CA LEU A 172 -3.23 -2.27 -17.15
C LEU A 172 -2.12 -2.87 -16.28
N LYS A 173 -2.45 -3.34 -15.07
CA LYS A 173 -1.52 -3.79 -14.05
C LYS A 173 -0.48 -2.72 -13.68
N VAL A 174 -0.92 -1.46 -13.60
CA VAL A 174 -0.06 -0.30 -13.33
C VAL A 174 -0.42 0.35 -12.00
N LYS A 175 0.61 0.62 -11.21
CA LYS A 175 0.54 1.44 -9.99
C LYS A 175 0.92 2.87 -10.32
N TRP A 176 0.16 3.85 -9.86
CA TRP A 176 0.50 5.25 -10.09
C TRP A 176 0.00 6.20 -8.99
N ILE A 177 0.74 7.27 -8.77
CA ILE A 177 0.44 8.36 -7.85
C ILE A 177 0.88 9.65 -8.54
N ASN A 178 -0.02 10.59 -8.75
CA ASN A 178 0.24 11.76 -9.59
C ASN A 178 0.79 11.33 -10.98
N ASP A 179 1.94 11.83 -11.40
CA ASP A 179 2.64 11.47 -12.64
C ASP A 179 3.68 10.35 -12.45
N ALA A 180 3.82 9.82 -11.23
CA ALA A 180 4.82 8.82 -10.86
C ALA A 180 4.22 7.43 -10.60
N THR A 181 5.09 6.44 -10.44
CA THR A 181 4.73 5.10 -9.97
C THR A 181 5.01 5.00 -8.48
N TRP A 182 4.02 4.68 -7.66
CA TRP A 182 4.28 4.36 -6.25
C TRP A 182 4.90 2.96 -6.11
N ARG A 183 5.71 2.82 -5.07
CA ARG A 183 6.38 1.57 -4.69
C ARG A 183 6.10 1.28 -3.23
N ILE A 184 6.18 0.01 -2.90
CA ILE A 184 6.17 -0.45 -1.52
C ILE A 184 7.62 -0.52 -1.12
N ASP A 185 7.98 0.21 -0.09
CA ASP A 185 9.33 0.26 0.43
C ASP A 185 9.40 -0.56 1.71
N VAL A 186 10.52 -1.26 1.87
CA VAL A 186 10.83 -2.07 3.05
C VAL A 186 12.23 -1.68 3.52
N TYR A 187 12.41 -1.62 4.83
CA TYR A 187 13.69 -1.30 5.45
C TYR A 187 14.09 -2.42 6.41
N PHE A 188 15.39 -2.55 6.63
CA PHE A 188 15.92 -3.45 7.64
C PHE A 188 15.83 -2.75 9.00
N GLU A 189 15.14 -3.38 9.96
CA GLU A 189 15.02 -2.89 11.32
C GLU A 189 16.00 -3.66 12.22
N GLU A 190 17.01 -2.94 12.71
CA GLU A 190 18.09 -3.50 13.52
C GLU A 190 17.59 -4.12 14.83
N ARG A 191 16.51 -3.60 15.44
CA ARG A 191 16.01 -4.16 16.71
C ARG A 191 15.43 -5.57 16.56
N VAL A 192 14.80 -5.86 15.43
CA VAL A 192 14.26 -7.20 15.13
C VAL A 192 15.18 -8.02 14.21
N GLN A 193 16.23 -7.38 13.67
CA GLN A 193 17.19 -7.97 12.73
C GLN A 193 16.48 -8.58 11.52
N GLY A 194 15.58 -7.83 10.91
CA GLY A 194 14.73 -8.30 9.81
C GLY A 194 14.10 -7.18 8.99
N TRP A 195 13.50 -7.55 7.86
CA TRP A 195 12.82 -6.64 6.94
C TRP A 195 11.40 -6.34 7.38
N VAL A 196 11.04 -5.06 7.36
CA VAL A 196 9.71 -4.57 7.70
C VAL A 196 9.26 -3.51 6.71
N SER A 197 7.94 -3.36 6.56
CA SER A 197 7.35 -2.37 5.66
C SER A 197 7.55 -0.95 6.19
N GLU A 198 7.80 0.00 5.28
CA GLU A 198 7.64 1.40 5.62
C GLU A 198 6.16 1.73 5.82
N LEU A 199 5.85 2.52 6.85
CA LEU A 199 4.48 2.95 7.11
C LEU A 199 4.00 3.85 5.98
N ARG A 200 2.85 3.49 5.37
CA ARG A 200 2.26 4.21 4.23
C ARG A 200 1.02 4.99 4.63
N GLY A 201 1.10 5.71 5.75
CA GLY A 201 -0.04 6.51 6.23
C GLY A 201 -1.08 5.78 7.04
N ASP A 202 -1.25 4.48 6.78
CA ASP A 202 -2.03 3.62 7.63
C ASP A 202 -1.17 3.16 8.82
N TYR A 203 -1.43 3.77 9.97
CA TYR A 203 -0.75 3.45 11.23
C TYR A 203 -1.08 2.04 11.75
N ALA A 204 -2.12 1.39 11.23
CA ALA A 204 -2.72 0.23 11.86
C ALA A 204 -2.97 -0.96 10.91
N ARG A 205 -2.88 -0.83 9.59
CA ARG A 205 -3.20 -1.92 8.63
C ARG A 205 -2.01 -2.51 7.87
N ASN A 206 -0.78 -2.25 8.31
CA ASN A 206 0.38 -2.92 7.73
C ASN A 206 0.37 -4.42 8.11
N LEU A 207 0.26 -5.29 7.11
CA LEU A 207 0.16 -6.74 7.33
C LEU A 207 1.29 -7.33 8.17
N ASP A 208 2.51 -6.84 8.01
CA ASP A 208 3.70 -7.31 8.72
C ASP A 208 3.74 -6.89 10.19
N LEU A 209 2.78 -6.08 10.64
CA LEU A 209 2.53 -5.87 12.07
C LEU A 209 1.95 -7.11 12.73
N PHE A 210 1.09 -7.86 12.02
CA PHE A 210 0.28 -8.94 12.56
C PHE A 210 0.71 -10.33 12.06
N ASP A 211 1.34 -10.40 10.89
CA ASP A 211 1.74 -11.66 10.27
C ASP A 211 3.16 -11.61 9.70
N TYR A 212 3.96 -12.65 9.98
CA TYR A 212 5.27 -12.80 9.36
C TYR A 212 5.21 -13.64 8.08
N ALA A 213 5.74 -13.12 6.97
CA ALA A 213 5.89 -13.80 5.66
C ALA A 213 4.66 -14.58 5.13
N GLY A 214 3.46 -14.28 5.63
CA GLY A 214 2.27 -15.08 5.39
C GLY A 214 2.36 -16.41 6.14
N THR A 215 1.98 -16.42 7.42
CA THR A 215 1.33 -17.63 7.91
C THR A 215 0.06 -17.75 7.10
N GLU A 216 0.01 -18.72 6.16
CA GLU A 216 -1.29 -19.31 5.87
C GLU A 216 -1.80 -19.81 7.23
N SER A 217 -2.65 -19.01 7.86
CA SER A 217 -3.57 -19.49 8.86
C SER A 217 -4.34 -20.58 8.12
N GLY A 218 -3.94 -21.83 8.37
CA GLY A 218 -4.64 -22.98 7.84
C GLY A 218 -6.11 -22.85 8.18
N LYS A 219 -6.93 -22.97 7.13
CA LYS A 219 -8.40 -23.00 7.04
C LYS A 219 -9.03 -21.72 6.48
#